data_AF-A0A2A2QEN1-F1
#
_entry.id   AF-A0A2A2QEN1-F1
#
_cell.length_a   1.000
_cell.length_b   1.000
_cell.length_c   1.000
_cell.angle_alpha   90.00
_cell.angle_beta   90.00
_cell.angle_gamma   90.00
#
_symmetry.space_group_name_H-M   'P 1'
#
loop_
_entity.id
_entity.type
_entity.pdbx_description
1 polymer ?
#
loop_
_entity_poly.entity_id
_entity_poly.type
_entity_poly.pdbx_seq_one_letter_code
_entity_poly.pdbx_strand_id
1 'polypeptide(L)'
;NLAGISVWCQTGGWHRFRRLAFLEDDGRDFWLRLNSTVALRVFRHGETVEEAVAAMVGAERAPALLELLQLSETVVKELHYVRGFAEQKLFFRRVRIPPLLHVYWDCLFINHAVRKVLRHFVADPGQALHQGEAAYALFPKMIERARAAELPVEDIEHWRDFCHLVRLARRYYFLPFEPDLVERIRAAKKAYKKAWPAERRDRYRIKVSFDPFPLKRQTLGWLSSLFLRRQRGYRVIDHILTLNLLGLVFRVFRPGKSKRVPKFLRKSAMGVETLFR
;
A
#
# COMPACT_ATOMS: atom_id res chain seq x y z
N ASN A 1 -20.40 -11.28 28.44
CA ASN A 1 -19.81 -9.94 28.31
C ASN A 1 -18.61 -9.97 27.39
N LEU A 2 -18.81 -9.65 26.11
CA LEU A 2 -17.74 -9.13 25.26
C LEU A 2 -18.26 -7.82 24.67
N ALA A 3 -18.00 -6.74 25.41
CA ALA A 3 -18.19 -5.37 24.99
C ALA A 3 -17.07 -5.01 24.02
N GLY A 4 -17.42 -4.39 22.89
CA GLY A 4 -16.46 -3.78 21.99
C GLY A 4 -15.66 -4.77 21.15
N ILE A 5 -16.22 -5.17 20.02
CA ILE A 5 -15.37 -5.45 18.86
C ILE A 5 -14.66 -4.12 18.52
N SER A 6 -13.39 -3.99 18.91
CA SER A 6 -12.47 -3.14 18.19
C SER A 6 -12.00 -3.96 17.00
N VAL A 7 -12.80 -3.96 15.93
CA VAL A 7 -12.14 -4.17 14.66
C VAL A 7 -11.30 -2.92 14.46
N TRP A 8 -10.00 -3.05 14.74
CA TRP A 8 -9.03 -2.42 13.86
C TRP A 8 -9.07 -3.16 12.51
N CYS A 9 -10.26 -3.19 11.90
CA CYS A 9 -10.36 -3.06 10.48
C CYS A 9 -9.59 -1.76 10.21
N GLN A 10 -8.50 -1.85 9.48
CA GLN A 10 -8.44 -0.95 8.34
C GLN A 10 -9.77 -1.12 7.59
N THR A 11 -10.86 -0.46 8.02
CA THR A 11 -12.20 -0.41 7.37
C THR A 11 -12.07 0.49 6.15
N GLY A 12 -11.04 0.16 5.40
CA GLY A 12 -10.27 1.16 4.76
C GLY A 12 -9.13 0.52 4.03
N GLY A 13 -9.45 0.07 2.82
CA GLY A 13 -8.47 -0.31 1.84
C GLY A 13 -7.40 0.76 1.65
N TRP A 14 -6.42 0.41 0.84
CA TRP A 14 -5.22 1.18 0.51
C TRP A 14 -5.51 2.48 -0.26
N HIS A 15 -6.66 3.11 -0.07
CA HIS A 15 -7.22 4.19 -0.88
C HIS A 15 -7.43 5.46 -0.04
N ARG A 16 -7.47 6.62 -0.71
CA ARG A 16 -8.05 7.84 -0.12
C ARG A 16 -9.51 7.56 0.14
N PHE A 17 -9.95 7.57 1.38
CA PHE A 17 -11.38 7.54 1.64
C PHE A 17 -12.04 8.71 0.93
N ARG A 18 -12.84 8.40 -0.10
CA ARG A 18 -13.95 9.26 -0.53
C ARG A 18 -14.93 9.49 0.62
N ARG A 19 -14.93 8.55 1.60
CA ARG A 19 -15.99 8.38 2.58
C ARG A 19 -15.40 7.97 3.92
N LEU A 20 -15.73 8.76 4.93
CA LEU A 20 -15.70 8.30 6.31
C LEU A 20 -16.52 7.00 6.40
N ALA A 21 -16.27 6.15 7.39
CA ALA A 21 -16.90 4.82 7.54
C ALA A 21 -18.41 4.89 7.86
N PHE A 22 -19.17 5.59 7.02
CA PHE A 22 -20.61 5.78 7.10
C PHE A 22 -21.25 5.03 5.92
N LEU A 23 -22.38 4.41 6.22
CA LEU A 23 -23.25 3.85 5.20
C LEU A 23 -24.03 5.01 4.57
N GLU A 24 -24.07 5.06 3.24
CA GLU A 24 -24.73 6.13 2.48
C GLU A 24 -25.99 5.59 1.81
N ASP A 25 -27.03 6.43 1.69
CA ASP A 25 -28.33 6.02 1.12
C ASP A 25 -28.33 5.93 -0.41
N ASP A 26 -27.31 6.47 -1.08
CA ASP A 26 -27.21 6.51 -2.53
C ASP A 26 -26.49 5.31 -3.16
N GLY A 27 -26.30 4.24 -2.37
CA GLY A 27 -25.73 2.95 -2.83
C GLY A 27 -24.27 3.00 -3.25
N ARG A 28 -23.65 4.18 -3.19
CA ARG A 28 -22.27 4.36 -3.59
C ARG A 28 -21.34 3.62 -2.57
N ASP A 29 -21.81 3.26 -1.38
CA ASP A 29 -21.06 2.64 -0.27
C ASP A 29 -20.91 1.11 -0.39
N PHE A 30 -21.24 0.54 -1.56
CA PHE A 30 -21.32 -0.90 -1.80
C PHE A 30 -20.17 -1.70 -1.18
N TRP A 31 -18.91 -1.33 -1.43
CA TRP A 31 -17.75 -2.08 -0.91
C TRP A 31 -17.63 -2.06 0.61
N LEU A 32 -18.05 -0.97 1.26
CA LEU A 32 -18.08 -0.88 2.72
C LEU A 32 -19.22 -1.74 3.28
N ARG A 33 -20.39 -1.67 2.65
CA ARG A 33 -21.56 -2.48 3.01
C ARG A 33 -21.27 -3.97 2.84
N LEU A 34 -20.61 -4.36 1.75
CA LEU A 34 -20.19 -5.74 1.49
C LEU A 34 -19.31 -6.26 2.63
N ASN A 35 -18.22 -5.55 2.96
CA ASN A 35 -17.34 -5.97 4.04
C ASN A 35 -18.06 -6.05 5.38
N SER A 36 -18.91 -5.06 5.71
CA SER A 36 -19.59 -4.98 6.99
C SER A 36 -20.65 -6.08 7.14
N THR A 37 -21.49 -6.26 6.12
CA THR A 37 -22.55 -7.27 6.10
C THR A 37 -21.96 -8.68 6.10
N VAL A 38 -20.99 -8.98 5.24
CA VAL A 38 -20.38 -10.31 5.17
C VAL A 38 -19.65 -10.64 6.48
N ALA A 39 -18.88 -9.70 7.03
CA ALA A 39 -18.21 -9.91 8.32
C ALA A 39 -19.22 -10.16 9.45
N LEU A 40 -20.31 -9.38 9.52
CA LEU A 40 -21.35 -9.60 10.52
C LEU A 40 -21.94 -11.01 10.40
N ARG A 41 -22.29 -11.45 9.20
CA ARG A 41 -22.92 -12.75 8.96
C ARG A 41 -22.00 -13.92 9.27
N VAL A 42 -20.74 -13.84 8.85
CA VAL A 42 -19.74 -14.86 9.17
C VAL A 42 -19.46 -14.92 10.67
N PHE A 43 -19.13 -13.79 11.30
CA PHE A 43 -18.64 -13.80 12.69
C PHE A 43 -19.74 -13.86 13.75
N ARG A 44 -20.92 -13.27 13.49
CA ARG A 44 -22.04 -13.27 14.44
C ARG A 44 -23.00 -14.43 14.20
N HIS A 45 -23.24 -14.77 12.95
CA HIS A 45 -24.28 -15.73 12.56
C HIS A 45 -23.72 -17.09 12.12
N GLY A 46 -22.40 -17.23 11.98
CA GLY A 46 -21.75 -18.49 11.63
C GLY A 46 -22.01 -18.95 10.19
N GLU A 47 -22.52 -18.06 9.34
CA GLU A 47 -22.73 -18.35 7.92
C GLU A 47 -21.38 -18.51 7.18
N THR A 48 -21.40 -19.29 6.09
CA THR A 48 -20.27 -19.33 5.15
C THR A 48 -20.14 -18.02 4.37
N VAL A 49 -18.98 -17.78 3.76
CA VAL A 49 -18.76 -16.58 2.93
C VAL A 49 -19.70 -16.60 1.73
N GLU A 50 -19.91 -17.77 1.14
CA GLU A 50 -20.78 -18.01 0.00
C GLU A 50 -22.24 -17.66 0.33
N GLU A 51 -22.76 -18.14 1.46
CA GLU A 51 -24.12 -17.81 1.93
C GLU A 51 -24.27 -16.31 2.23
N ALA A 52 -23.28 -15.74 2.92
CA ALA A 52 -23.30 -14.34 3.31
C ALA A 52 -23.30 -13.40 2.08
N VAL A 53 -22.51 -13.73 1.06
CA VAL A 53 -22.48 -13.03 -0.23
C VAL A 53 -23.76 -13.26 -1.00
N ALA A 54 -24.25 -14.50 -1.10
CA ALA A 54 -25.45 -14.84 -1.84
C ALA A 54 -26.69 -14.15 -1.30
N ALA A 55 -26.84 -13.99 0.01
CA ALA A 55 -27.98 -13.24 0.53
C ALA A 55 -27.80 -11.71 0.49
N MET A 56 -26.63 -11.19 0.12
CA MET A 56 -26.46 -9.75 -0.18
C MET A 56 -26.72 -9.42 -1.66
N VAL A 57 -26.22 -10.24 -2.59
CA VAL A 57 -26.33 -9.96 -4.04
C VAL A 57 -27.25 -10.92 -4.79
N GLY A 58 -27.84 -11.91 -4.13
CA GLY A 58 -28.62 -12.97 -4.78
C GLY A 58 -27.74 -14.13 -5.28
N ALA A 59 -28.31 -15.34 -5.28
CA ALA A 59 -27.60 -16.57 -5.63
C ALA A 59 -27.04 -16.58 -7.07
N GLU A 60 -27.71 -15.90 -8.01
CA GLU A 60 -27.28 -15.81 -9.41
C GLU A 60 -26.01 -14.97 -9.60
N ARG A 61 -25.88 -13.87 -8.84
CA ARG A 61 -24.74 -12.93 -8.94
C ARG A 61 -23.57 -13.30 -8.03
N ALA A 62 -23.81 -14.11 -7.00
CA ALA A 62 -22.81 -14.47 -5.99
C ALA A 62 -21.54 -15.13 -6.58
N PRO A 63 -21.62 -16.09 -7.52
CA PRO A 63 -20.42 -16.72 -8.07
C PRO A 63 -19.48 -15.72 -8.75
N ALA A 64 -20.04 -14.76 -9.51
CA ALA A 64 -19.25 -13.72 -10.17
C ALA A 64 -18.56 -12.78 -9.17
N LEU A 65 -19.25 -12.39 -8.09
CA LEU A 65 -18.66 -11.58 -7.04
C LEU A 65 -17.57 -12.35 -6.27
N LEU A 66 -17.79 -13.62 -5.93
CA LEU A 66 -16.78 -14.45 -5.25
C LEU A 66 -15.50 -14.58 -6.09
N GLU A 67 -15.64 -14.85 -7.39
CA GLU A 67 -14.49 -14.90 -8.29
C GLU A 67 -13.78 -13.54 -8.40
N LEU A 68 -14.54 -12.44 -8.49
CA LEU A 68 -13.96 -11.09 -8.45
C LEU A 68 -13.15 -10.85 -7.17
N LEU A 69 -13.65 -11.29 -6.00
CA LEU A 69 -12.95 -11.13 -4.73
C LEU A 69 -11.64 -11.94 -4.70
N GLN A 70 -11.64 -13.18 -5.21
CA GLN A 70 -10.43 -14.01 -5.32
C GLN A 70 -9.37 -13.37 -6.26
N LEU A 71 -9.81 -12.85 -7.41
CA LEU A 71 -8.93 -12.12 -8.32
C LEU A 71 -8.39 -10.84 -7.66
N SER A 72 -9.23 -10.12 -6.93
CA SER A 72 -8.83 -8.90 -6.21
C SER A 72 -7.77 -9.20 -5.14
N GLU A 73 -7.90 -10.33 -4.44
CA GLU A 73 -6.93 -10.75 -3.44
C GLU A 73 -5.56 -11.00 -4.09
N THR A 74 -5.54 -11.63 -5.26
CA THR A 74 -4.32 -11.83 -6.05
C THR A 74 -3.69 -10.49 -6.45
N VAL A 75 -4.47 -9.54 -6.96
CA VAL A 75 -3.98 -8.19 -7.31
C VAL A 75 -3.43 -7.45 -6.10
N VAL A 76 -4.05 -7.58 -4.93
CA VAL A 76 -3.52 -7.01 -3.70
C VAL A 76 -2.19 -7.67 -3.35
N LYS A 77 -2.15 -8.99 -3.19
CA LYS A 77 -0.97 -9.74 -2.71
C LYS A 77 0.22 -9.66 -3.66
N GLU A 78 -0.01 -9.69 -4.96
CA GLU A 78 1.04 -9.88 -5.96
C GLU A 78 1.40 -8.60 -6.73
N LEU A 79 0.50 -7.61 -6.81
CA LEU A 79 0.76 -6.31 -7.46
C LEU A 79 0.91 -5.14 -6.47
N HIS A 80 -0.01 -4.96 -5.52
CA HIS A 80 0.13 -3.88 -4.53
C HIS A 80 1.28 -4.16 -3.61
N TYR A 81 1.27 -5.34 -3.01
CA TYR A 81 2.40 -5.84 -2.25
C TYR A 81 3.51 -6.29 -3.17
N VAL A 82 4.72 -5.89 -2.80
CA VAL A 82 5.94 -6.52 -3.28
C VAL A 82 6.23 -7.63 -2.29
N ARG A 83 5.77 -8.84 -2.60
CA ARG A 83 5.78 -10.00 -1.69
C ARG A 83 7.14 -10.22 -1.01
N GLY A 84 8.22 -10.25 -1.81
CA GLY A 84 9.58 -10.44 -1.30
C GLY A 84 10.05 -9.38 -0.29
N PHE A 85 9.40 -8.22 -0.22
CA PHE A 85 9.60 -7.24 0.85
C PHE A 85 8.56 -7.38 1.96
N ALA A 86 7.29 -7.56 1.60
CA ALA A 86 6.14 -7.58 2.51
C ALA A 86 6.18 -8.73 3.53
N GLU A 87 6.75 -9.87 3.15
CA GLU A 87 6.94 -11.04 4.03
C GLU A 87 8.02 -10.79 5.10
N GLN A 88 8.88 -9.78 4.91
CA GLN A 88 9.93 -9.47 5.85
C GLN A 88 9.38 -8.70 7.05
N LYS A 89 9.56 -9.26 8.25
CA LYS A 89 9.24 -8.59 9.51
C LYS A 89 10.36 -7.62 9.89
N LEU A 90 10.46 -6.49 9.21
CA LEU A 90 11.48 -5.48 9.48
C LEU A 90 11.02 -4.46 10.54
N PHE A 91 11.91 -4.15 11.48
CA PHE A 91 11.68 -3.13 12.51
C PHE A 91 12.81 -2.12 12.52
N PHE A 92 12.47 -0.84 12.61
CA PHE A 92 13.41 0.20 13.05
C PHE A 92 13.11 0.51 14.51
N ARG A 93 14.07 0.24 15.40
CA ARG A 93 13.81 0.18 16.85
C ARG A 93 12.63 -0.78 17.14
N ARG A 94 11.56 -0.27 17.77
CA ARG A 94 10.31 -1.01 18.07
C ARG A 94 9.23 -0.84 17.01
N VAL A 95 9.47 -0.01 16.00
CA VAL A 95 8.48 0.36 14.98
C VAL A 95 8.64 -0.59 13.80
N ARG A 96 7.55 -1.28 13.45
CA ARG A 96 7.51 -2.13 12.25
C ARG A 96 7.57 -1.24 11.00
N ILE A 97 8.49 -1.55 10.10
CA ILE A 97 8.50 -0.96 8.77
C ILE A 97 7.25 -1.47 8.02
N PRO A 98 6.43 -0.56 7.45
CA PRO A 98 5.23 -0.97 6.73
C PRO A 98 5.56 -1.91 5.56
N PRO A 99 4.81 -3.01 5.38
CA PRO A 99 5.03 -3.95 4.26
C PRO A 99 4.72 -3.32 2.89
N LEU A 100 3.93 -2.25 2.85
CA LEU A 100 3.79 -1.38 1.67
C LEU A 100 4.64 -0.12 1.82
N LEU A 101 5.86 -0.20 1.30
CA LEU A 101 6.81 0.91 1.31
C LEU A 101 6.48 1.99 0.27
N HIS A 102 5.96 1.58 -0.89
CA HIS A 102 5.76 2.46 -2.05
C HIS A 102 4.34 3.01 -2.15
N VAL A 103 3.36 2.42 -1.46
CA VAL A 103 2.00 2.95 -1.30
C VAL A 103 1.77 3.21 0.18
N TYR A 104 1.40 4.43 0.54
CA TYR A 104 1.02 4.78 1.91
C TYR A 104 -0.29 5.54 1.89
N TRP A 105 -1.32 4.95 2.52
CA TRP A 105 -2.71 5.36 2.39
C TRP A 105 -3.06 5.54 0.91
N ASP A 106 -3.40 6.75 0.51
CA ASP A 106 -3.81 7.13 -0.82
C ASP A 106 -2.67 7.57 -1.74
N CYS A 107 -1.42 7.44 -1.31
CA CYS A 107 -0.29 8.05 -1.98
C CYS A 107 0.68 7.00 -2.51
N LEU A 108 0.84 6.96 -3.83
CA LEU A 108 1.91 6.23 -4.51
C LEU A 108 3.16 7.10 -4.58
N PHE A 109 4.28 6.56 -4.09
CA PHE A 109 5.60 7.19 -4.11
C PHE A 109 6.51 6.45 -5.07
N ILE A 110 6.82 7.08 -6.20
CA ILE A 110 7.80 6.57 -7.17
C ILE A 110 9.05 7.41 -7.05
N ASN A 111 10.05 6.89 -6.33
CA ASN A 111 11.31 7.60 -6.15
C ASN A 111 12.52 6.69 -5.98
N HIS A 112 13.70 7.29 -6.09
CA HIS A 112 14.96 6.57 -6.08
C HIS A 112 15.32 5.95 -4.71
N ALA A 113 14.82 6.51 -3.60
CA ALA A 113 15.01 5.93 -2.27
C ALA A 113 14.23 4.61 -2.13
N VAL A 114 12.95 4.60 -2.52
CA VAL A 114 12.12 3.39 -2.57
C VAL A 114 12.74 2.34 -3.49
N ARG A 115 13.22 2.74 -4.68
CA ARG A 115 13.96 1.87 -5.61
C ARG A 115 15.14 1.18 -4.92
N LYS A 116 15.98 1.93 -4.21
CA LYS A 116 17.17 1.37 -3.54
C LYS A 116 16.81 0.42 -2.39
N VAL A 117 15.82 0.77 -1.58
CA VAL A 117 15.36 -0.10 -0.49
C VAL A 117 14.78 -1.40 -1.02
N LEU A 118 13.87 -1.34 -2.00
CA LEU A 118 13.27 -2.55 -2.57
C LEU A 118 14.31 -3.44 -3.26
N ARG A 119 15.26 -2.87 -4.03
CA ARG A 119 16.37 -3.64 -4.63
C ARG A 119 17.33 -4.27 -3.62
N HIS A 120 17.40 -3.74 -2.41
CA HIS A 120 18.24 -4.31 -1.37
C HIS A 120 17.55 -5.52 -0.72
N PHE A 121 16.26 -5.41 -0.41
CA PHE A 121 15.54 -6.42 0.35
C PHE A 121 14.90 -7.50 -0.51
N VAL A 122 14.49 -7.21 -1.74
CA VAL A 122 13.88 -8.20 -2.64
C VAL A 122 15.01 -9.00 -3.30
N ALA A 123 15.09 -10.29 -2.94
CA ALA A 123 16.13 -11.20 -3.42
C ALA A 123 16.00 -11.53 -4.91
N ASP A 124 14.76 -11.75 -5.39
CA ASP A 124 14.46 -12.02 -6.80
C ASP A 124 13.58 -10.90 -7.41
N PRO A 125 14.21 -9.87 -8.01
CA PRO A 125 13.50 -8.81 -8.72
C PRO A 125 12.74 -9.32 -9.96
N GLY A 126 13.19 -10.41 -10.59
CA GLY A 126 12.58 -10.98 -11.78
C GLY A 126 11.22 -11.59 -11.46
N GLN A 127 11.18 -12.44 -10.44
CA GLN A 127 9.93 -13.01 -9.91
C GLN A 127 8.97 -11.90 -9.45
N ALA A 128 9.46 -10.90 -8.72
CA ALA A 128 8.64 -9.77 -8.28
C ALA A 128 8.06 -8.97 -9.46
N LEU A 129 8.77 -8.84 -10.58
CA LEU A 129 8.21 -8.21 -11.78
C LEU A 129 7.15 -9.11 -12.42
N HIS A 130 7.47 -10.39 -12.62
CA HIS A 130 6.57 -11.34 -13.26
C HIS A 130 5.22 -11.46 -12.52
N GLN A 131 5.25 -11.60 -11.19
CA GLN A 131 4.05 -11.62 -10.34
C GLN A 131 3.19 -10.35 -10.51
N GLY A 132 3.81 -9.17 -10.54
CA GLY A 132 3.10 -7.92 -10.72
C GLY A 132 2.46 -7.78 -12.10
N GLU A 133 3.14 -8.24 -13.15
CA GLU A 133 2.61 -8.25 -14.52
C GLU A 133 1.45 -9.24 -14.66
N ALA A 134 1.60 -10.47 -14.15
CA ALA A 134 0.56 -11.49 -14.16
C ALA A 134 -0.69 -11.03 -13.40
N ALA A 135 -0.52 -10.45 -12.21
CA ALA A 135 -1.62 -9.90 -11.43
C ALA A 135 -2.32 -8.73 -12.14
N TYR A 136 -1.58 -7.82 -12.78
CA TYR A 136 -2.18 -6.74 -13.56
C TYR A 136 -3.01 -7.26 -14.75
N ALA A 137 -2.60 -8.39 -15.36
CA ALA A 137 -3.34 -9.01 -16.46
C ALA A 137 -4.71 -9.57 -16.06
N LEU A 138 -5.04 -9.64 -14.76
CA LEU A 138 -6.36 -10.10 -14.28
C LEU A 138 -7.46 -9.04 -14.42
N PHE A 139 -7.11 -7.75 -14.55
CA PHE A 139 -8.11 -6.67 -14.57
C PHE A 139 -9.20 -6.80 -15.64
N PRO A 140 -8.93 -7.21 -16.90
CA PRO A 140 -9.99 -7.46 -17.88
C PRO A 140 -11.06 -8.44 -17.37
N LYS A 141 -10.63 -9.56 -16.78
CA LYS A 141 -11.52 -10.56 -16.20
C LYS A 141 -12.26 -10.01 -14.97
N MET A 142 -11.58 -9.24 -14.13
CA MET A 142 -12.22 -8.58 -12.98
C MET A 142 -13.32 -7.60 -13.41
N ILE A 143 -13.10 -6.84 -14.49
CA ILE A 143 -14.11 -5.92 -15.05
C ILE A 143 -15.31 -6.71 -15.59
N GLU A 144 -15.08 -7.83 -16.26
CA GLU A 144 -16.14 -8.74 -16.71
C GLU A 144 -16.95 -9.29 -15.53
N ARG A 145 -16.30 -9.76 -14.47
CA ARG A 145 -16.97 -10.26 -13.27
C ARG A 145 -17.73 -9.18 -12.50
N ALA A 146 -17.19 -7.97 -12.45
CA ALA A 146 -17.90 -6.83 -11.87
C ALA A 146 -19.20 -6.52 -12.64
N ARG A 147 -19.18 -6.61 -13.98
CA ARG A 147 -20.40 -6.45 -14.80
C ARG A 147 -21.40 -7.57 -14.55
N ALA A 148 -20.94 -8.83 -14.54
CA ALA A 148 -21.80 -9.99 -14.33
C ALA A 148 -22.45 -10.00 -12.94
N ALA A 149 -21.77 -9.45 -11.93
CA ALA A 149 -22.31 -9.27 -10.59
C ALA A 149 -23.07 -7.93 -10.40
N GLU A 150 -23.28 -7.15 -11.47
CA GLU A 150 -23.94 -5.83 -11.47
C GLU A 150 -23.35 -4.83 -10.46
N LEU A 151 -22.03 -4.85 -10.33
CA LEU A 151 -21.28 -4.01 -9.40
C LEU A 151 -20.84 -2.70 -10.05
N PRO A 152 -20.41 -1.70 -9.26
CA PRO A 152 -19.81 -0.47 -9.78
C PRO A 152 -18.50 -0.72 -10.56
N VAL A 153 -18.61 -0.98 -11.86
CA VAL A 153 -17.47 -1.28 -12.75
C VAL A 153 -16.41 -0.19 -12.75
N GLU A 154 -16.84 1.07 -12.68
CA GLU A 154 -15.96 2.25 -12.66
C GLU A 154 -14.95 2.20 -11.49
N ASP A 155 -15.28 1.55 -10.38
CA ASP A 155 -14.36 1.40 -9.24
C ASP A 155 -13.22 0.42 -9.57
N ILE A 156 -13.51 -0.65 -10.30
CA ILE A 156 -12.51 -1.62 -10.77
C ILE A 156 -11.64 -1.00 -11.86
N GLU A 157 -12.20 -0.18 -12.74
CA GLU A 157 -11.46 0.57 -13.76
C GLU A 157 -10.54 1.63 -13.15
N HIS A 158 -11.03 2.35 -12.14
CA HIS A 158 -10.21 3.30 -11.39
C HIS A 158 -9.04 2.60 -10.70
N TRP A 159 -9.30 1.42 -10.13
CA TRP A 159 -8.27 0.61 -9.50
C TRP A 159 -7.25 0.07 -10.50
N ARG A 160 -7.69 -0.39 -11.68
CA ARG A 160 -6.83 -0.79 -12.80
C ARG A 160 -5.89 0.33 -13.19
N ASP A 161 -6.41 1.54 -13.39
CA ASP A 161 -5.61 2.69 -13.84
C ASP A 161 -4.59 3.12 -12.80
N PHE A 162 -4.94 3.04 -11.51
CA PHE A 162 -3.98 3.20 -10.42
C PHE A 162 -2.92 2.10 -10.44
N CYS A 163 -3.34 0.85 -10.57
CA CYS A 163 -2.45 -0.31 -10.64
C CYS A 163 -1.51 -0.29 -11.84
N HIS A 164 -1.90 0.37 -12.92
CA HIS A 164 -1.02 0.61 -14.06
C HIS A 164 0.21 1.44 -13.64
N LEU A 165 0.02 2.46 -12.81
CA LEU A 165 1.11 3.24 -12.24
C LEU A 165 1.95 2.41 -11.26
N VAL A 166 1.32 1.55 -10.44
CA VAL A 166 2.02 0.62 -9.54
C VAL A 166 2.90 -0.35 -10.35
N ARG A 167 2.39 -0.89 -11.46
CA ARG A 167 3.11 -1.76 -12.38
C ARG A 167 4.34 -1.07 -12.97
N LEU A 168 4.18 0.16 -13.47
CA LEU A 168 5.31 0.96 -13.98
C LEU A 168 6.31 1.30 -12.87
N ALA A 169 5.82 1.55 -11.65
CA ALA A 169 6.67 1.78 -10.49
C ALA A 169 7.52 0.55 -10.17
N ARG A 170 6.96 -0.67 -10.20
CA ARG A 170 7.71 -1.93 -10.02
C ARG A 170 8.79 -2.09 -11.08
N ARG A 171 8.48 -1.83 -12.36
CA ARG A 171 9.49 -1.78 -13.43
C ARG A 171 10.61 -0.80 -13.07
N TYR A 172 10.25 0.40 -12.60
CA TYR A 172 11.24 1.39 -12.16
C TYR A 172 12.00 0.94 -10.92
N TYR A 173 11.46 0.11 -10.04
CA TYR A 173 12.22 -0.39 -8.90
C TYR A 173 13.21 -1.46 -9.30
N PHE A 174 12.83 -2.38 -10.18
CA PHE A 174 13.57 -3.62 -10.38
C PHE A 174 14.38 -3.67 -11.67
N LEU A 175 13.95 -3.02 -12.76
CA LEU A 175 14.72 -2.95 -14.02
C LEU A 175 15.83 -1.91 -13.98
N PRO A 176 16.88 -2.01 -14.83
CA PRO A 176 17.88 -0.96 -15.04
C PRO A 176 17.24 0.43 -15.21
N PHE A 177 18.01 1.46 -14.87
CA PHE A 177 17.48 2.82 -15.00
C PHE A 177 17.46 3.18 -16.49
N GLU A 178 16.27 3.50 -17.00
CA GLU A 178 16.05 3.92 -18.38
C GLU A 178 15.27 5.24 -18.39
N PRO A 179 15.76 6.29 -19.07
CA PRO A 179 15.05 7.56 -19.19
C PRO A 179 13.65 7.40 -19.80
N ASP A 180 13.47 6.49 -20.76
CA ASP A 180 12.18 6.24 -21.40
C ASP A 180 11.12 5.74 -20.41
N LEU A 181 11.51 4.93 -19.43
CA LEU A 181 10.59 4.48 -18.38
C LEU A 181 10.13 5.64 -17.49
N VAL A 182 11.00 6.62 -17.25
CA VAL A 182 10.65 7.84 -16.51
C VAL A 182 9.60 8.65 -17.26
N GLU A 183 9.79 8.83 -18.57
CA GLU A 183 8.80 9.52 -19.42
C GLU A 183 7.48 8.76 -19.48
N ARG A 184 7.51 7.43 -19.60
CA ARG A 184 6.31 6.59 -19.54
C ARG A 184 5.55 6.76 -18.23
N ILE A 185 6.24 6.83 -17.09
CA ILE A 185 5.61 7.07 -15.77
C ILE A 185 5.00 8.47 -15.71
N ARG A 186 5.69 9.49 -16.24
CA ARG A 186 5.17 10.87 -16.29
C ARG A 186 3.92 10.96 -17.17
N ALA A 187 3.95 10.34 -18.34
CA ALA A 187 2.81 10.27 -19.26
C ALA A 187 1.62 9.52 -18.63
N ALA A 188 1.86 8.34 -18.05
CA ALA A 188 0.81 7.57 -17.36
C ALA A 188 0.20 8.35 -16.19
N LYS A 189 1.01 9.09 -15.42
CA LYS A 189 0.51 9.96 -14.35
C LYS A 189 -0.38 11.08 -14.88
N LYS A 190 -0.02 11.68 -16.03
CA LYS A 190 -0.84 12.71 -16.69
C LYS A 190 -2.17 12.11 -17.18
N ALA A 191 -2.13 10.96 -17.82
CA ALA A 191 -3.30 10.23 -18.29
C ALA A 191 -4.25 9.86 -17.11
N TYR A 192 -3.70 9.28 -16.04
CA TYR A 192 -4.45 8.96 -14.83
C TYR A 192 -5.16 10.20 -14.24
N LYS A 193 -4.46 11.33 -14.15
CA LYS A 193 -5.04 12.58 -13.62
C LYS A 193 -6.11 13.18 -14.54
N LYS A 194 -6.05 12.92 -15.85
CA LYS A 194 -7.05 13.35 -16.83
C LYS A 194 -8.31 12.47 -16.74
N ALA A 195 -8.12 11.15 -16.68
CA ALA A 195 -9.22 10.19 -16.52
C ALA A 195 -9.93 10.35 -15.16
N TRP A 196 -9.18 10.67 -14.11
CA TRP A 196 -9.68 10.82 -12.75
C TRP A 196 -9.36 12.23 -12.21
N PRO A 197 -10.19 13.26 -12.51
CA PRO A 197 -10.04 14.60 -11.97
C PRO A 197 -10.27 14.65 -10.45
N ALA A 198 -9.64 15.60 -9.76
CA ALA A 198 -9.74 15.70 -8.30
C ALA A 198 -11.12 16.19 -7.82
N GLU A 199 -11.89 16.87 -8.68
CA GLU A 199 -13.21 17.43 -8.34
C GLU A 199 -14.32 16.38 -8.35
N ARG A 200 -14.21 15.34 -9.19
CA ARG A 200 -15.27 14.33 -9.41
C ARG A 200 -15.10 13.08 -8.54
N ARG A 201 -13.87 12.70 -8.20
CA ARG A 201 -13.53 11.54 -7.36
C ARG A 201 -12.28 11.84 -6.52
N ASP A 202 -12.23 11.28 -5.32
CA ASP A 202 -11.01 11.29 -4.49
C ASP A 202 -9.94 10.36 -5.09
N ARG A 203 -9.24 10.84 -6.12
CA ARG A 203 -8.16 10.10 -6.77
C ARG A 203 -6.96 9.89 -5.85
N TYR A 204 -6.17 8.85 -6.14
CA TYR A 204 -4.88 8.61 -5.50
C TYR A 204 -3.89 9.75 -5.79
N ARG A 205 -3.07 10.08 -4.79
CA ARG A 205 -1.97 11.03 -4.89
C ARG A 205 -0.74 10.35 -5.49
N ILE A 206 -0.26 10.82 -6.63
CA ILE A 206 0.91 10.24 -7.29
C ILE A 206 2.11 11.19 -7.15
N LYS A 207 3.06 10.81 -6.29
CA LYS A 207 4.29 11.56 -6.04
C LYS A 207 5.45 10.88 -6.75
N VAL A 208 6.09 11.62 -7.66
CA VAL A 208 7.23 11.13 -8.45
C VAL A 208 8.41 12.06 -8.22
N SER A 209 9.59 11.50 -7.97
CA SER A 209 10.87 12.21 -7.95
C SER A 209 11.93 11.23 -8.41
N PHE A 210 12.65 11.57 -9.47
CA PHE A 210 13.66 10.70 -10.07
C PHE A 210 15.08 11.17 -9.74
N ASP A 211 15.20 12.09 -8.79
CA ASP A 211 16.47 12.64 -8.34
C ASP A 211 17.35 11.51 -7.77
N PRO A 212 18.65 11.49 -8.10
CA PRO A 212 19.55 10.49 -7.56
C PRO A 212 19.54 10.52 -6.03
N PHE A 213 19.41 9.36 -5.41
CA PHE A 213 19.58 9.24 -3.96
C PHE A 213 21.06 8.95 -3.67
N PRO A 214 21.81 9.79 -2.94
CA PRO A 214 23.27 9.70 -2.87
C PRO A 214 23.82 8.50 -2.07
N LEU A 215 22.96 7.66 -1.50
CA LEU A 215 23.38 6.51 -0.69
C LEU A 215 23.77 5.29 -1.56
N LYS A 216 24.99 4.77 -1.42
CA LYS A 216 25.43 3.53 -2.12
C LYS A 216 24.69 2.29 -1.56
N ARG A 217 24.54 1.25 -2.39
CA ARG A 217 23.85 -0.01 -2.00
C ARG A 217 24.55 -0.72 -0.84
N GLN A 218 25.89 -0.72 -0.83
CA GLN A 218 26.70 -1.28 0.26
C GLN A 218 26.45 -0.53 1.58
N THR A 219 26.45 0.81 1.53
CA THR A 219 26.11 1.65 2.68
C THR A 219 24.70 1.37 3.18
N LEU A 220 23.74 1.14 2.27
CA LEU A 220 22.38 0.75 2.66
C LEU A 220 22.35 -0.60 3.38
N GLY A 221 23.11 -1.59 2.91
CA GLY A 221 23.22 -2.89 3.57
C GLY A 221 23.87 -2.81 4.94
N TRP A 222 24.91 -1.99 5.08
CA TRP A 222 25.53 -1.75 6.39
C TRP A 222 24.56 -1.05 7.34
N LEU A 223 23.94 0.05 6.90
CA LEU A 223 22.94 0.79 7.68
C LEU A 223 21.72 -0.09 8.03
N SER A 224 21.25 -0.93 7.10
CA SER A 224 20.13 -1.83 7.37
C SER A 224 20.50 -2.88 8.41
N SER A 225 21.70 -3.47 8.36
CA SER A 225 22.16 -4.43 9.36
C SER A 225 22.35 -3.82 10.76
N LEU A 226 22.71 -2.54 10.82
CA LEU A 226 22.91 -1.79 12.06
C LEU A 226 21.57 -1.33 12.68
N PHE A 227 20.66 -0.79 11.85
CA PHE A 227 19.45 -0.11 12.33
C PHE A 227 18.17 -0.93 12.21
N LEU A 228 18.09 -1.85 11.25
CA LEU A 228 16.90 -2.67 11.00
C LEU A 228 17.02 -4.05 11.64
N ARG A 229 15.90 -4.55 12.13
CA ARG A 229 15.81 -5.82 12.85
C ARG A 229 14.75 -6.72 12.25
N ARG A 230 14.88 -8.02 12.52
CA ARG A 230 13.82 -9.00 12.27
C ARG A 230 12.85 -9.19 13.44
N GLN A 231 13.17 -8.64 14.61
CA GLN A 231 12.40 -8.75 15.85
C GLN A 231 12.20 -7.36 16.50
N ARG A 232 11.15 -7.22 17.32
CA ARG A 232 10.74 -5.95 17.96
C ARG A 232 11.68 -5.47 19.08
N GLY A 233 12.48 -6.37 19.66
CA GLY A 233 13.34 -6.11 20.83
C GLY A 233 14.65 -5.38 20.52
N TYR A 234 15.17 -4.66 21.51
CA TYR A 234 16.51 -4.06 21.46
C TYR A 234 17.61 -5.12 21.67
N ARG A 235 18.76 -4.99 21.01
CA ARG A 235 19.98 -5.70 21.38
C ARG A 235 20.66 -4.87 22.47
N VAL A 236 21.57 -5.49 23.21
CA VAL A 236 22.38 -4.77 24.21
C VAL A 236 23.13 -3.60 23.56
N ILE A 237 23.68 -3.82 22.36
CA ILE A 237 24.36 -2.82 21.53
C ILE A 237 23.48 -1.59 21.25
N ASP A 238 22.16 -1.75 21.17
CA ASP A 238 21.27 -0.63 20.87
C ASP A 238 21.04 0.31 22.03
N HIS A 239 21.08 -0.23 23.24
CA HIS A 239 21.02 0.60 24.43
C HIS A 239 22.27 1.49 24.54
N ILE A 240 23.41 1.00 24.05
CA ILE A 240 24.71 1.67 24.17
C ILE A 240 24.96 2.63 23.00
N LEU A 241 24.71 2.20 21.76
CA LEU A 241 25.03 2.96 20.55
C LEU A 241 23.79 3.59 19.93
N THR A 242 22.80 2.78 19.56
CA THR A 242 21.67 3.22 18.75
C THR A 242 20.82 4.28 19.48
N LEU A 243 20.49 4.10 20.75
CA LEU A 243 19.71 5.07 21.53
C LEU A 243 20.48 6.37 21.81
N ASN A 244 21.76 6.27 22.16
CA ASN A 244 22.61 7.45 22.45
C ASN A 244 22.93 8.26 21.19
N LEU A 245 23.27 7.60 20.09
CA LEU A 245 23.56 8.25 18.82
C LEU A 245 22.31 8.91 18.23
N LEU A 246 21.16 8.23 18.26
CA LEU A 246 19.90 8.83 17.85
C LEU A 246 19.45 9.95 18.80
N GLY A 247 19.71 9.84 20.11
CA GLY A 247 19.48 10.93 21.06
C GLY A 247 20.31 12.18 20.73
N LEU A 248 21.56 11.98 20.31
CA LEU A 248 22.44 13.06 19.86
C LEU A 248 21.97 13.65 18.52
N VAL A 249 21.61 12.80 17.54
CA VAL A 249 21.01 13.23 16.27
C VAL A 249 19.70 13.98 16.51
N PHE A 250 18.85 13.53 17.45
CA PHE A 250 17.61 14.21 17.80
C PHE A 250 17.87 15.61 18.37
N ARG A 251 18.89 15.77 19.22
CA ARG A 251 19.29 17.09 19.73
C ARG A 251 19.79 18.00 18.60
N VAL A 252 20.55 17.47 17.65
CA VAL A 252 21.05 18.22 16.48
C VAL A 252 19.92 18.58 15.50
N PHE A 253 18.92 17.71 15.32
CA PHE A 253 17.83 17.88 14.37
C PHE A 253 16.48 18.29 15.00
N ARG A 254 16.51 18.84 16.22
CA ARG A 254 15.32 19.18 17.00
C ARG A 254 14.26 19.89 16.13
N PRO A 255 13.01 19.38 16.08
CA PRO A 255 11.95 19.91 15.23
C PRO A 255 11.50 21.27 15.79
N GLY A 256 12.18 22.31 15.34
CA GLY A 256 11.93 23.70 15.71
C GLY A 256 12.80 24.68 14.90
N LYS A 257 13.95 24.23 14.38
CA LYS A 257 14.88 25.11 13.63
C LYS A 257 15.29 24.64 12.24
N SER A 258 14.94 23.42 11.82
CA SER A 258 15.49 22.86 10.57
C SER A 258 14.49 22.83 9.41
N LYS A 259 14.64 23.77 8.46
CA LYS A 259 14.06 23.69 7.11
C LYS A 259 14.56 22.44 6.33
N ARG A 260 15.56 21.71 6.84
CA ARG A 260 16.19 20.55 6.18
C ARG A 260 15.42 19.23 6.34
N VAL A 261 14.38 19.17 7.18
CA VAL A 261 13.55 17.97 7.32
C VAL A 261 12.47 17.95 6.21
N PRO A 262 12.42 16.91 5.35
CA PRO A 262 11.41 16.78 4.29
C PRO A 262 9.98 16.96 4.82
N LYS A 263 9.15 17.71 4.08
CA LYS A 263 7.77 18.05 4.48
C LYS A 263 6.89 16.81 4.69
N PHE A 264 7.23 15.67 4.06
CA PHE A 264 6.50 14.41 4.24
C PHE A 264 6.77 13.77 5.62
N LEU A 265 8.00 13.84 6.13
CA LEU A 265 8.38 13.32 7.45
C LEU A 265 7.80 14.18 8.58
N ARG A 266 7.63 15.48 8.35
CA ARG A 266 6.96 16.39 9.31
C ARG A 266 5.45 16.15 9.46
N LYS A 267 4.81 15.48 8.49
CA LYS A 267 3.35 15.28 8.44
C LYS A 267 2.93 13.81 8.51
N SER A 268 3.85 12.88 8.78
CA SER A 268 3.51 11.47 9.00
C SER A 268 2.87 11.27 10.37
N ALA A 269 1.83 10.44 10.45
CA ALA A 269 1.06 10.15 11.67
C ALA A 269 1.92 9.50 12.78
N MET A 270 3.00 8.82 12.40
CA MET A 270 4.15 8.65 13.30
C MET A 270 5.00 9.92 13.24
N GLY A 271 4.95 10.71 14.30
CA GLY A 271 5.87 11.82 14.48
C GLY A 271 7.30 11.30 14.41
N VAL A 272 8.19 12.06 13.77
CA VAL A 272 9.63 11.79 13.76
C VAL A 272 10.12 11.57 15.20
N GLU A 273 9.55 12.26 16.17
CA GLU A 273 9.79 12.09 17.61
C GLU A 273 9.63 10.66 18.12
N THR A 274 8.70 9.86 17.58
CA THR A 274 8.49 8.46 17.96
C THR A 274 9.58 7.52 17.42
N LEU A 275 10.33 7.95 16.39
CA LEU A 275 11.51 7.25 15.89
C LEU A 275 12.77 7.58 16.71
N PHE A 276 12.77 8.69 17.46
CA PHE A 276 13.94 9.21 18.18
C PHE A 276 13.84 9.09 19.71
N ARG A 277 12.64 9.14 20.30
CA ARG A 277 12.36 8.68 21.68
C ARG A 277 12.31 7.15 21.74
#